data_AF-A0A937HBU5-F1
#
_entry.id   AF-A0A937HBU5-F1
#
_cell.length_a   1.000
_cell.length_b   1.000
_cell.length_c   1.000
_cell.angle_alpha   90.00
_cell.angle_beta   90.00
_cell.angle_gamma   90.00
#
_symmetry.space_group_name_H-M   'P 1'
#
loop_
_entity.id
_entity.type
_entity.pdbx_description
1 polymer ?
#
loop_
_entity_poly.entity_id
_entity_poly.type
_entity_poly.pdbx_seq_one_letter_code
_entity_poly.pdbx_strand_id
1 'polypeptide(L)'
;MFRKDARQQMLEAAIKKQILVPTRDVHYFAKWFDLNHDGQKEAVVYVASPSLCGSGGCNTYVFQWDASKAMYEQIGHIPTSQPPIMATPQRSKGWNNLRIRRSSKRFVEMHFQEQRYRPITSELASDPVYGATLIEPYEHYLEGLSLYD
;
A
#
# COMPACT_ATOMS: atom_id res chain seq x y z
N MET A 1 -14.26 -18.18 -15.64
CA MET A 1 -12.91 -17.62 -15.38
C MET A 1 -12.95 -16.15 -15.76
N PHE A 2 -13.02 -15.24 -14.78
CA PHE A 2 -13.06 -13.80 -15.05
C PHE A 2 -11.67 -13.33 -15.49
N ARG A 3 -11.56 -12.77 -16.71
CA ARG A 3 -10.31 -12.23 -17.21
C ARG A 3 -10.01 -10.94 -16.43
N LYS A 4 -8.89 -10.88 -15.71
CA LYS A 4 -8.43 -9.66 -15.03
C LYS A 4 -8.29 -8.53 -16.05
N ASP A 5 -8.67 -7.31 -15.70
CA ASP A 5 -8.43 -6.13 -16.54
C ASP A 5 -6.92 -5.92 -16.79
N ALA A 6 -6.55 -5.32 -17.93
CA ALA A 6 -5.16 -5.11 -18.31
C ALA A 6 -4.40 -4.29 -17.26
N ARG A 7 -5.03 -3.26 -16.69
CA ARG A 7 -4.42 -2.45 -15.62
C ARG A 7 -4.07 -3.31 -14.41
N GLN A 8 -4.97 -4.21 -14.01
CA GLN A 8 -4.77 -5.11 -12.90
C GLN A 8 -3.62 -6.10 -13.17
N GLN A 9 -3.55 -6.66 -14.38
CA GLN A 9 -2.46 -7.57 -14.76
C GLN A 9 -1.09 -6.88 -14.69
N MET A 10 -1.01 -5.63 -15.14
CA MET A 10 0.23 -4.85 -15.09
C MET A 10 0.63 -4.48 -13.66
N LEU A 11 -0.35 -4.19 -12.80
CA LEU A 11 -0.10 -3.99 -11.37
C LEU A 11 0.44 -5.29 -10.74
N GLU A 12 -0.19 -6.43 -10.98
CA GLU A 12 0.27 -7.73 -10.48
C GLU A 12 1.69 -8.06 -10.95
N ALA A 13 2.04 -7.74 -12.19
CA ALA A 13 3.40 -7.88 -12.68
C ALA A 13 4.39 -7.02 -11.89
N ALA A 14 4.01 -5.79 -11.51
CA ALA A 14 4.84 -4.93 -10.67
C ALA A 14 4.94 -5.41 -9.21
N ILE A 15 3.85 -5.93 -8.63
CA ILE A 15 3.84 -6.53 -7.30
C ILE A 15 4.77 -7.75 -7.26
N LYS A 16 4.68 -8.64 -8.26
CA LYS A 16 5.51 -9.85 -8.35
C LYS A 16 7.01 -9.54 -8.35
N LYS A 17 7.43 -8.41 -8.94
CA LYS A 17 8.84 -7.96 -8.91
C LYS A 17 9.33 -7.61 -7.49
N GLN A 18 8.44 -7.31 -6.54
CA GLN A 18 8.80 -7.00 -5.16
C GLN A 18 8.88 -8.24 -4.25
N ILE A 19 8.41 -9.39 -4.72
CA ILE A 19 8.37 -10.63 -3.94
C ILE A 19 9.55 -11.51 -4.33
N LEU A 20 10.50 -11.65 -3.40
CA LEU A 20 11.72 -12.43 -3.62
C LEU A 20 11.45 -13.93 -3.74
N VAL A 21 10.49 -14.46 -2.98
CA VAL A 21 10.14 -15.88 -2.94
C VAL A 21 8.68 -16.06 -3.34
N PRO A 22 8.39 -16.43 -4.61
CA PRO A 22 7.02 -16.68 -5.06
C PRO A 22 6.36 -17.83 -4.31
N THR A 23 5.13 -17.62 -3.85
CA THR A 23 4.34 -18.63 -3.12
C THR A 23 2.84 -18.41 -3.38
N ARG A 24 2.05 -19.49 -3.36
CA ARG A 24 0.61 -19.46 -3.69
C ARG A 24 -0.24 -18.81 -2.60
N ASP A 25 0.29 -18.64 -1.40
CA ASP A 25 -0.41 -17.98 -0.29
C ASP A 25 -0.35 -16.45 -0.35
N VAL A 26 0.28 -15.85 -1.37
CA VAL A 26 0.31 -14.39 -1.52
C VAL A 26 -1.02 -13.85 -2.03
N HIS A 27 -1.68 -13.10 -1.16
CA HIS A 27 -2.83 -12.28 -1.49
C HIS A 27 -2.46 -10.80 -1.39
N TYR A 28 -3.24 -9.95 -2.05
CA TYR A 28 -3.04 -8.51 -1.93
C TYR A 28 -4.36 -7.75 -1.94
N PHE A 29 -4.37 -6.62 -1.25
CA PHE A 29 -5.44 -5.64 -1.28
C PHE A 29 -4.91 -4.40 -2.00
N ALA A 30 -5.73 -3.81 -2.86
CA ALA A 30 -5.30 -2.66 -3.66
C ALA A 30 -6.39 -1.58 -3.73
N LYS A 31 -5.95 -0.32 -3.71
CA LYS A 31 -6.80 0.84 -3.98
C LYS A 31 -6.11 1.81 -4.91
N TRP A 32 -6.85 2.30 -5.88
CA TRP A 32 -6.44 3.38 -6.77
C TRP A 32 -6.80 4.74 -6.14
N PHE A 33 -5.80 5.57 -5.85
CA PHE A 33 -5.96 6.88 -5.24
C PHE A 33 -4.93 7.85 -5.81
N ASP A 34 -5.36 9.07 -6.11
CA ASP A 34 -4.47 10.14 -6.61
C ASP A 34 -3.77 10.76 -5.39
N LEU A 35 -2.59 10.24 -5.04
CA LEU A 35 -1.88 10.62 -3.83
C LEU A 35 -1.12 11.93 -4.02
N ASN A 36 -0.70 12.24 -5.24
CA ASN A 36 0.10 13.44 -5.54
C ASN A 36 -0.71 14.58 -6.17
N HIS A 37 -1.99 14.35 -6.44
CA HIS A 37 -2.92 15.28 -7.06
C HIS A 37 -2.55 15.68 -8.49
N ASP A 38 -1.93 14.78 -9.25
CA ASP A 38 -1.59 15.00 -10.67
C ASP A 38 -2.71 14.56 -11.64
N GLY A 39 -3.82 14.03 -11.12
CA GLY A 39 -4.95 13.53 -11.88
C GLY A 39 -4.82 12.07 -12.32
N GLN A 40 -3.67 11.44 -12.13
CA GLN A 40 -3.47 10.01 -12.29
C GLN A 40 -3.49 9.33 -10.91
N LYS A 41 -4.13 8.16 -10.85
CA LYS A 41 -4.24 7.41 -9.58
C LYS A 41 -3.09 6.43 -9.43
N GLU A 42 -2.35 6.54 -8.34
CA GLU A 42 -1.45 5.51 -7.85
C GLU A 42 -2.20 4.31 -7.29
N ALA A 43 -1.55 3.14 -7.32
CA ALA A 43 -2.00 1.96 -6.61
C ALA A 43 -1.31 1.88 -5.24
N VAL A 44 -2.10 1.93 -4.18
CA VAL A 44 -1.66 1.52 -2.84
C VAL A 44 -1.99 0.06 -2.67
N VAL A 45 -0.96 -0.76 -2.41
CA VAL A 45 -1.06 -2.22 -2.37
C VAL A 45 -0.55 -2.75 -1.04
N TYR A 46 -1.39 -3.47 -0.31
CA TYR A 46 -0.99 -4.24 0.87
C TYR A 46 -0.82 -5.71 0.48
N VAL A 47 0.38 -6.25 0.64
CA VAL A 47 0.68 -7.66 0.31
C VAL A 47 0.59 -8.50 1.58
N ALA A 48 -0.38 -9.40 1.63
CA ALA A 48 -0.67 -10.24 2.78
C ALA A 48 -0.36 -11.72 2.47
N SER A 49 0.53 -12.32 3.25
CA SER A 49 0.88 -13.73 3.17
C SER A 49 1.40 -14.22 4.52
N PRO A 50 0.94 -15.39 5.00
CA PRO A 50 1.50 -16.02 6.21
C PRO A 50 3.02 -16.20 6.17
N SER A 51 3.59 -16.42 4.98
CA SER A 51 5.03 -16.66 4.79
C SER A 51 5.86 -15.39 4.61
N LEU A 52 5.24 -14.24 4.27
CA LEU A 52 5.94 -12.96 4.08
C LEU A 52 5.74 -11.97 5.23
N CYS A 53 4.63 -12.08 5.98
CA CYS A 53 4.28 -11.15 7.03
C CYS A 53 4.92 -11.53 8.37
N GLY A 54 5.38 -10.51 9.11
CA GLY A 54 5.83 -10.67 10.50
C GLY A 54 4.78 -10.19 11.50
N SER A 55 5.11 -10.25 12.80
CA SER A 55 4.25 -9.75 13.88
C SER A 55 3.96 -8.24 13.79
N GLY A 56 4.87 -7.48 13.15
CA GLY A 56 4.69 -6.05 12.86
C GLY A 56 3.75 -5.72 11.70
N GLY A 57 3.19 -6.75 11.05
CA GLY A 57 2.36 -6.64 9.85
C GLY A 57 3.14 -6.95 8.56
N CYS A 58 2.61 -6.48 7.44
CA CYS A 58 3.10 -6.79 6.10
C CYS A 58 3.54 -5.53 5.34
N ASN A 59 4.11 -5.73 4.17
CA ASN A 59 4.55 -4.65 3.29
C ASN A 59 3.35 -3.93 2.65
N THR A 60 3.41 -2.60 2.65
CA THR A 60 2.60 -1.76 1.76
C THR A 60 3.50 -1.16 0.69
N TYR A 61 3.07 -1.22 -0.56
CA TYR A 61 3.73 -0.61 -1.70
C TYR A 61 2.84 0.47 -2.31
N VAL A 62 3.47 1.48 -2.90
CA VAL A 62 2.80 2.49 -3.71
C VAL A 62 3.39 2.45 -5.11
N PHE A 63 2.53 2.24 -6.09
CA PHE A 63 2.92 2.13 -7.49
C PHE A 63 2.32 3.28 -8.30
N GLN A 64 3.15 3.91 -9.12
CA GLN A 64 2.74 4.93 -10.08
C GLN A 64 2.90 4.40 -11.50
N TRP A 65 2.00 4.80 -12.39
CA TRP A 65 2.09 4.44 -13.80
C TRP A 65 3.15 5.29 -14.49
N ASP A 66 4.18 4.65 -15.05
CA ASP A 66 5.14 5.29 -15.96
C ASP A 66 4.68 5.07 -17.40
N ALA A 67 4.11 6.11 -18.00
CA ALA A 67 3.63 6.08 -19.38
C ALA A 67 4.76 5.88 -20.41
N SER A 68 5.99 6.32 -20.12
CA SER A 68 7.13 6.19 -21.03
C SER A 68 7.60 4.74 -21.16
N LYS A 69 7.45 3.96 -20.08
CA LYS A 69 7.82 2.55 -20.01
C LYS A 69 6.61 1.61 -20.15
N ALA A 70 5.41 2.17 -20.19
CA ALA A 70 4.15 1.45 -20.11
C ALA A 70 4.17 0.41 -18.98
N MET A 71 4.55 0.81 -17.77
CA MET A 71 4.56 -0.08 -16.61
C MET A 71 4.35 0.65 -15.29
N TYR A 72 3.96 -0.10 -14.26
CA TYR A 72 3.94 0.41 -12.89
C TYR A 72 5.33 0.38 -12.27
N GLU A 73 5.75 1.51 -11.72
CA GLU A 73 6.98 1.66 -10.95
C GLU A 73 6.66 1.84 -9.46
N GLN A 74 7.48 1.20 -8.61
CA GLN A 74 7.35 1.36 -7.17
C GLN A 74 7.95 2.70 -6.74
N ILE A 75 7.09 3.64 -6.39
CA ILE A 75 7.51 4.96 -5.91
C ILE A 75 7.49 5.08 -4.39
N GLY A 76 6.96 4.08 -3.68
CA GLY A 76 6.84 4.09 -2.23
C GLY A 76 6.77 2.69 -1.64
N HIS A 77 7.31 2.55 -0.43
CA HIS A 77 7.32 1.28 0.30
C HIS A 77 7.29 1.54 1.81
N ILE A 78 6.46 0.77 2.52
CA ILE A 78 6.36 0.71 3.97
C ILE A 78 6.58 -0.76 4.37
N PRO A 79 7.73 -1.12 4.98
CA PRO A 79 8.10 -2.52 5.24
C PRO A 79 7.25 -3.25 6.29
N THR A 80 6.57 -2.52 7.15
CA THR A 80 5.74 -3.11 8.20
C THR A 80 4.58 -2.18 8.46
N SER A 81 3.39 -2.63 8.10
CA SER A 81 2.15 -1.90 8.22
C SER A 81 1.00 -2.85 8.53
N GLN A 82 0.00 -2.34 9.23
CA GLN A 82 -1.25 -3.03 9.48
C GLN A 82 -2.40 -2.15 9.02
N PRO A 83 -3.42 -2.71 8.35
CA PRO A 83 -4.64 -1.98 8.09
C PRO A 83 -5.34 -1.53 9.38
N PRO A 84 -6.10 -0.41 9.35
CA PRO A 84 -6.38 0.37 8.16
C PRO A 84 -5.18 1.20 7.68
N ILE A 85 -5.05 1.33 6.36
CA ILE A 85 -4.11 2.23 5.70
C ILE A 85 -4.92 3.35 5.08
N MET A 86 -4.58 4.59 5.39
CA MET A 86 -5.39 5.76 5.03
C MET A 86 -4.53 6.86 4.40
N ALA A 87 -5.08 7.57 3.41
CA ALA A 87 -4.52 8.82 2.93
C ALA A 87 -5.08 9.98 3.76
N THR A 88 -4.22 10.77 4.38
CA THR A 88 -4.62 11.96 5.13
C THR A 88 -4.68 13.18 4.20
N PRO A 89 -5.50 14.20 4.52
CA PRO A 89 -5.51 15.48 3.79
C PRO A 89 -4.17 16.24 3.86
N GLN A 90 -3.31 15.96 4.84
CA GLN A 90 -1.97 16.54 4.92
C GLN A 90 -1.07 15.94 3.84
N ARG A 91 -0.12 16.75 3.39
CA ARG A 91 0.79 16.38 2.31
C ARG A 91 2.22 16.72 2.65
N SER A 92 3.12 15.83 2.24
CA SER A 92 4.56 16.03 2.30
C SER A 92 5.15 15.85 0.91
N LYS A 93 5.91 16.86 0.46
CA LYS A 93 6.48 16.90 -0.89
C LYS A 93 5.43 16.74 -2.01
N GLY A 94 4.21 17.21 -1.78
CA GLY A 94 3.10 17.13 -2.74
C GLY A 94 2.24 15.87 -2.63
N TRP A 95 2.67 14.86 -1.87
CA TRP A 95 1.97 13.59 -1.71
C TRP A 95 1.15 13.56 -0.43
N ASN A 96 -0.05 12.99 -0.44
CA ASN A 96 -0.80 12.66 0.77
C ASN A 96 0.08 11.83 1.71
N ASN A 97 0.06 12.21 2.98
CA ASN A 97 0.66 11.38 4.01
C ASN A 97 -0.20 10.12 4.18
N LEU A 98 0.46 9.03 4.55
CA LEU A 98 -0.22 7.78 4.82
C LEU A 98 -0.27 7.55 6.33
N ARG A 99 -1.44 7.21 6.85
CA ARG A 99 -1.58 6.80 8.25
C ARG A 99 -1.77 5.29 8.32
N ILE A 100 -0.93 4.64 9.11
CA ILE A 100 -0.94 3.18 9.29
C ILE A 100 -1.13 2.83 10.76
N ARG A 101 -1.72 1.66 11.01
CA ARG A 101 -1.77 1.10 12.36
C ARG A 101 -0.45 0.40 12.69
N ARG A 102 0.08 0.66 13.90
CA ARG A 102 1.25 -0.03 14.48
C ARG A 102 0.87 -0.97 15.62
N SER A 103 -0.20 -0.65 16.35
CA SER A 103 -0.81 -1.51 17.36
C SER A 103 -2.28 -1.15 17.54
N SER A 104 -3.01 -1.86 18.40
CA SER A 104 -4.45 -1.63 18.65
C SER A 104 -4.83 -0.18 18.97
N LYS A 105 -3.92 0.59 19.57
CA LYS A 105 -4.17 1.99 19.98
C LYS A 105 -3.23 3.01 19.35
N ARG A 106 -2.31 2.59 18.46
CA ARG A 106 -1.27 3.47 17.94
C ARG A 106 -1.29 3.49 16.42
N PHE A 107 -1.47 4.70 15.90
CA PHE A 107 -1.28 5.03 14.50
C PHE A 107 0.00 5.84 14.34
N VAL A 108 0.62 5.72 13.18
CA VAL A 108 1.77 6.51 12.78
C VAL A 108 1.48 7.13 11.43
N GLU A 109 1.72 8.44 11.34
CA GLU A 109 1.71 9.13 10.06
C GLU A 109 3.06 8.95 9.37
N MET A 110 2.99 8.62 8.09
CA MET A 110 4.10 8.33 7.21
C MET A 110 4.16 9.42 6.15
N HIS A 111 5.29 10.11 6.09
CA HIS A 111 5.51 11.22 5.18
C HIS A 111 6.25 10.72 3.95
N PHE A 112 5.86 11.21 2.77
CA PHE A 112 6.59 10.88 1.55
C PHE A 112 7.89 11.66 1.45
N GLN A 113 9.01 10.93 1.35
CA GLN A 113 10.37 11.45 1.26
C GLN A 113 11.21 10.52 0.38
N GLU A 114 11.78 11.04 -0.71
CA GLU A 114 12.73 10.32 -1.57
C GLU A 114 12.24 8.90 -1.98
N GLN A 115 11.03 8.83 -2.53
CA GLN A 115 10.40 7.57 -2.97
C GLN A 115 10.13 6.56 -1.82
N ARG A 116 9.98 7.05 -0.59
CA ARG A 116 9.63 6.22 0.57
C ARG A 116 8.67 6.95 1.49
N TYR A 117 7.78 6.19 2.11
CA TYR A 117 6.96 6.67 3.21
C TYR A 117 7.70 6.39 4.52
N ARG A 118 8.03 7.44 5.27
CA ARG A 118 8.83 7.35 6.52
C ARG A 118 8.03 7.87 7.71
N PRO A 119 8.13 7.24 8.89
CA PRO A 119 7.45 7.73 10.07
C PRO A 119 8.05 9.07 10.49
N ILE A 120 7.23 10.02 10.94
CA ILE A 120 7.72 11.15 11.72
C ILE A 120 7.95 10.68 13.15
N THR A 121 9.16 10.93 13.66
CA THR A 121 9.65 10.43 14.95
C THR A 121 9.06 11.13 16.18
N SER A 122 8.24 12.18 16.03
CA SER A 122 7.83 13.03 17.16
C SER A 122 6.32 13.09 17.45
N GLU A 123 5.43 12.59 16.60
CA GLU A 123 4.00 12.76 16.81
C GLU A 123 3.26 11.43 16.82
N LEU A 124 2.91 11.00 18.04
CA LEU A 124 1.76 10.13 18.23
C LEU A 124 0.55 10.94 17.79
N ALA A 125 0.01 10.66 16.61
CA ALA A 125 -1.24 11.28 16.18
C ALA A 125 -2.34 10.81 17.16
N SER A 126 -2.62 11.65 18.16
CA SER A 126 -3.73 11.52 19.10
C SER A 126 -5.07 11.87 18.46
N ASP A 127 -5.05 12.42 17.25
CA ASP A 127 -6.25 12.76 16.51
C ASP A 127 -7.08 11.53 16.15
N PRO A 128 -8.42 11.69 16.06
CA PRO A 128 -9.29 10.66 15.53
C PRO A 128 -8.76 10.18 14.18
N VAL A 129 -9.03 8.92 13.86
CA VAL A 129 -8.69 8.36 12.55
C VAL A 129 -9.43 9.19 11.48
N TYR A 130 -8.69 9.90 10.62
CA TYR A 130 -9.25 10.75 9.57
C TYR A 130 -8.50 10.54 8.25
N GLY A 131 -9.20 10.77 7.13
CA GLY A 131 -8.69 10.54 5.78
C GLY A 131 -9.50 9.49 5.01
N ALA A 132 -9.10 9.24 3.77
CA ALA A 132 -9.70 8.21 2.94
C ALA A 132 -9.08 6.85 3.26
N THR A 133 -9.89 5.87 3.66
CA THR A 133 -9.40 4.49 3.82
C THR A 133 -9.05 3.92 2.46
N LEU A 134 -7.79 3.50 2.33
CA LEU A 134 -7.24 2.89 1.13
C LEU A 134 -7.30 1.37 1.26
N ILE A 135 -6.83 0.84 2.39
CA ILE A 135 -6.90 -0.58 2.72
C ILE A 135 -7.67 -0.74 4.02
N GLU A 136 -8.80 -1.43 3.95
CA GLU A 136 -9.66 -1.74 5.09
C GLU A 136 -9.01 -2.78 6.02
N PRO A 137 -9.40 -2.82 7.31
CA PRO A 137 -9.18 -3.99 8.14
C PRO A 137 -9.77 -5.24 7.48
N TYR A 138 -9.10 -6.38 7.65
CA TYR A 138 -9.55 -7.68 7.18
C TYR A 138 -9.32 -8.71 8.29
N GLU A 139 -10.09 -9.80 8.29
CA GLU A 139 -9.95 -10.89 9.26
C GLU A 139 -8.99 -11.97 8.74
N HIS A 140 -9.06 -12.26 7.44
CA HIS A 140 -8.23 -13.25 6.76
C HIS A 140 -7.60 -12.70 5.48
N TYR A 141 -6.31 -13.03 5.27
CA TYR A 141 -5.59 -12.58 4.07
C TYR A 141 -6.21 -13.09 2.75
N LEU A 142 -6.94 -14.21 2.81
CA LEU A 142 -7.70 -14.80 1.70
C LEU A 142 -8.84 -13.91 1.18
N GLU A 143 -9.21 -12.87 1.92
CA GLU A 143 -10.16 -11.84 1.44
C GLU A 143 -9.55 -10.94 0.36
N GLY A 144 -8.22 -10.92 0.24
CA GLY A 144 -7.51 -10.22 -0.83
C GLY A 144 -7.58 -10.97 -2.17
N LEU A 145 -7.05 -10.35 -3.21
CA LEU A 145 -6.88 -11.00 -4.50
C LEU A 145 -5.65 -11.92 -4.46
N SER A 146 -5.79 -13.17 -4.87
CA SER A 146 -4.64 -14.06 -5.04
C SER A 146 -3.74 -13.55 -6.16
N LEU A 147 -2.43 -13.46 -5.86
CA LEU A 147 -1.44 -12.93 -6.80
C LEU A 147 -1.01 -13.95 -7.87
N TYR A 148 -1.09 -15.23 -7.54
CA TYR A 148 -0.58 -16.32 -8.38
C TYR A 148 -1.67 -17.24 -8.94
N ASP A 149 -2.95 -16.85 -8.79
CA ASP A 149 -4.10 -17.45 -9.48
C ASP A 149 -4.43 -16.76 -10.82
#